data_AF-A0A165DQM6-F1
#
_entry.id   AF-A0A165DQM6-F1
#
_cell.length_a   1.000
_cell.length_b   1.000
_cell.length_c   1.000
_cell.angle_alpha   90.00
_cell.angle_beta   90.00
_cell.angle_gamma   90.00
#
_symmetry.space_group_name_H-M   'P 1'
#
loop_
_entity.id
_entity.type
_entity.pdbx_description
1 polymer ?
#
loop_
_entity_poly.entity_id
_entity_poly.type
_entity_poly.pdbx_seq_one_letter_code
_entity_poly.pdbx_strand_id
1 'polypeptide(L)'
;MYLRLLDLICPCDAWKQDNVTPIASTGYCFGAPFVMDCLANDWITAGAFAHPGLLEESHFYNLKKPLLLSCAEDDFTFSLEKRRRAEDILLEIKAAYHIQVFCGVKHGFATQGNVNDPVAKWAKERSTETVMSWLDLFSTVAEQERHA
;
A
#
# COMPACT_ATOMS: atom_id res chain seq x y z
N MET A 1 -15.15 2.33 15.51
CA MET A 1 -15.65 2.32 14.11
C MET A 1 -14.96 1.17 13.41
N TYR A 2 -15.70 0.11 13.11
CA TYR A 2 -15.18 -1.24 12.82
C TYR A 2 -14.66 -1.30 11.38
N LEU A 3 -13.35 -1.48 11.18
CA LEU A 3 -12.80 -1.90 9.89
C LEU A 3 -13.11 -3.40 9.73
N ARG A 4 -13.99 -3.76 8.78
CA ARG A 4 -14.20 -5.15 8.39
C ARG A 4 -13.03 -5.59 7.52
N LEU A 5 -12.12 -6.35 8.13
CA LEU A 5 -11.22 -7.24 7.38
C LEU A 5 -12.07 -8.40 6.82
N LEU A 6 -11.81 -8.77 5.57
CA LEU A 6 -12.35 -9.90 4.81
C LEU A 6 -13.68 -9.64 4.09
N ASP A 7 -13.58 -9.05 2.90
CA ASP A 7 -14.39 -9.50 1.78
C ASP A 7 -13.45 -9.89 0.63
N LEU A 8 -13.48 -11.17 0.27
CA LEU A 8 -12.76 -11.70 -0.87
C LEU A 8 -13.25 -11.02 -2.15
N ILE A 9 -12.27 -10.61 -2.96
CA ILE A 9 -12.35 -10.05 -4.30
C ILE A 9 -13.41 -10.78 -5.14
N CYS A 10 -14.59 -10.18 -5.36
CA CYS A 10 -15.45 -10.52 -6.51
C CYS A 10 -14.96 -9.70 -7.71
N PRO A 11 -14.62 -10.34 -8.84
CA PRO A 11 -14.26 -9.66 -10.08
C PRO A 11 -15.46 -9.07 -10.83
N CYS A 12 -16.65 -9.10 -10.22
CA CYS A 12 -17.89 -8.57 -10.76
C CYS A 12 -18.08 -7.12 -10.30
N ASP A 13 -18.46 -6.20 -11.20
CA ASP A 13 -18.78 -4.78 -10.95
C ASP A 13 -19.91 -4.52 -9.91
N ALA A 14 -20.29 -5.51 -9.10
CA ALA A 14 -21.36 -5.46 -8.10
C ALA A 14 -21.16 -4.37 -7.05
N TRP A 15 -19.92 -3.95 -6.78
CA TRP A 15 -19.61 -2.85 -5.86
C TRP A 15 -20.12 -1.47 -6.33
N LYS A 16 -20.52 -1.34 -7.61
CA LYS A 16 -21.06 -0.09 -8.17
C LYS A 16 -22.57 0.09 -7.97
N GLN A 17 -23.31 -0.93 -7.54
CA GLN A 17 -24.78 -0.92 -7.61
C GLN A 17 -25.52 -0.71 -6.29
N ASP A 18 -24.85 -0.78 -5.14
CA ASP A 18 -25.43 -0.45 -3.86
C ASP A 18 -24.47 0.45 -3.07
N ASN A 19 -24.91 0.98 -1.94
CA ASN A 19 -24.18 1.88 -1.02
C ASN A 19 -22.92 1.22 -0.39
N VAL A 20 -22.03 0.72 -1.24
CA VAL A 20 -20.86 -0.10 -0.93
C VAL A 20 -19.71 0.82 -0.58
N THR A 21 -19.10 0.52 0.57
CA THR A 21 -17.97 1.26 1.12
C THR A 21 -16.75 1.12 0.20
N PRO A 22 -15.98 2.21 -0.05
CA PRO A 22 -14.71 2.13 -0.78
C PRO A 22 -13.83 0.99 -0.27
N ILE A 23 -13.44 0.07 -1.15
CA ILE A 23 -12.56 -1.04 -0.80
C ILE A 23 -11.13 -0.57 -0.98
N ALA A 24 -10.31 -0.77 0.04
CA ALA A 24 -8.89 -0.48 0.02
C ALA A 24 -8.11 -1.73 0.45
N SER A 25 -6.88 -1.89 -0.05
CA SER A 25 -6.08 -3.09 0.20
C SER A 25 -4.74 -2.77 0.84
N THR A 26 -4.29 -3.62 1.76
CA THR A 26 -2.96 -3.51 2.38
C THR A 26 -2.21 -4.83 2.31
N GLY A 27 -0.92 -4.77 1.98
CA GLY A 27 -0.07 -5.93 1.77
C GLY A 27 1.19 -5.89 2.62
N TYR A 28 1.64 -7.05 3.10
CA TYR A 28 2.88 -7.18 3.88
C TYR A 28 3.76 -8.23 3.25
N CYS A 29 5.05 -7.93 2.99
CA CYS A 29 5.99 -8.86 2.36
C CYS A 29 5.42 -9.44 1.04
N PHE A 30 5.07 -10.73 1.05
CA PHE A 30 4.47 -11.47 -0.06
C PHE A 30 3.11 -10.95 -0.50
N GLY A 31 2.42 -10.17 0.35
CA GLY A 31 1.16 -9.53 -0.02
C GLY A 31 1.30 -8.35 -0.99
N ALA A 32 2.52 -7.80 -1.17
CA ALA A 32 2.71 -6.59 -1.98
C ALA A 32 2.35 -6.76 -3.47
N PRO A 33 2.75 -7.84 -4.18
CA PRO A 33 2.36 -8.05 -5.58
C PRO A 33 0.84 -8.10 -5.78
N PHE A 34 0.11 -8.77 -4.87
CA PHE A 34 -1.36 -8.85 -4.95
C PHE A 34 -2.03 -7.48 -4.78
N VAL A 35 -1.47 -6.60 -3.93
CA VAL A 35 -1.95 -5.22 -3.82
C VAL A 35 -1.69 -4.47 -5.12
N MET A 36 -0.52 -4.63 -5.72
CA MET A 36 -0.21 -4.00 -7.02
C MET A 36 -1.15 -4.47 -8.12
N ASP A 37 -1.47 -5.77 -8.17
CA ASP A 37 -2.46 -6.31 -9.12
C ASP A 37 -3.85 -5.71 -8.88
N CYS A 38 -4.27 -5.55 -7.62
CA CYS A 38 -5.52 -4.87 -7.31
C CYS A 38 -5.50 -3.40 -7.74
N LEU A 39 -4.36 -2.70 -7.59
CA LEU A 39 -4.18 -1.29 -7.98
C LEU A 39 -4.07 -1.08 -9.50
N ALA A 40 -3.67 -2.11 -10.24
CA ALA A 40 -3.69 -2.11 -11.70
C ALA A 40 -5.12 -2.29 -12.27
N ASN A 41 -6.03 -2.78 -11.44
CA ASN A 41 -7.44 -2.95 -11.73
C ASN A 41 -8.28 -1.87 -11.01
N ASP A 42 -9.56 -1.77 -11.36
CA ASP A 42 -10.50 -0.82 -10.74
C ASP A 42 -11.25 -1.43 -9.54
N TRP A 43 -10.66 -2.44 -8.89
CA TRP A 43 -11.27 -3.16 -7.77
C TRP A 43 -11.16 -2.42 -6.44
N ILE A 44 -10.13 -1.58 -6.29
CA ILE A 44 -9.86 -0.86 -5.05
C ILE A 44 -9.66 0.64 -5.31
N THR A 45 -9.87 1.43 -4.26
CA THR A 45 -9.75 2.89 -4.28
C THR A 45 -8.35 3.36 -3.92
N ALA A 46 -7.68 2.68 -3.00
CA ALA A 46 -6.28 2.91 -2.68
C ALA A 46 -5.63 1.65 -2.13
N GLY A 47 -4.31 1.63 -2.17
CA GLY A 47 -3.52 0.50 -1.71
C GLY A 47 -2.28 0.94 -0.95
N ALA A 48 -1.84 0.07 -0.06
CA ALA A 48 -0.63 0.27 0.70
C ALA A 48 0.13 -1.04 0.85
N PHE A 49 1.46 -0.98 0.97
CA PHE A 49 2.21 -2.15 1.42
C PHE A 49 3.37 -1.78 2.34
N ALA A 50 3.81 -2.75 3.13
CA ALA A 50 5.00 -2.64 3.96
C ALA A 50 6.01 -3.76 3.68
N HIS A 51 7.29 -3.38 3.67
CA HIS A 51 8.46 -4.23 3.42
C HIS A 51 8.24 -5.19 2.23
N PRO A 52 7.99 -4.66 1.02
CA PRO A 52 7.49 -5.45 -0.09
C PRO A 52 8.48 -6.55 -0.51
N GLY A 53 7.94 -7.72 -0.82
CA GLY A 53 8.66 -8.81 -1.46
C GLY A 53 8.27 -8.95 -2.94
N LEU A 54 9.19 -9.45 -3.75
CA LEU A 54 8.92 -9.95 -5.11
C LEU A 54 8.25 -8.93 -6.06
N LEU A 55 8.59 -7.64 -5.97
CA LEU A 55 8.11 -6.63 -6.91
C LEU A 55 9.06 -6.49 -8.11
N GLU A 56 8.45 -6.47 -9.30
CA GLU A 56 9.07 -6.12 -10.58
C GLU A 56 8.60 -4.75 -11.07
N GLU A 57 9.33 -4.17 -12.02
CA GLU A 57 9.01 -2.85 -12.62
C GLU A 57 7.62 -2.83 -13.29
N SER A 58 7.20 -3.96 -13.87
CA SER A 58 5.91 -4.13 -14.54
C SER A 58 4.73 -3.79 -13.63
N HIS A 59 4.82 -4.12 -12.33
CA HIS A 59 3.78 -3.79 -11.36
C HIS A 59 3.59 -2.28 -11.22
N PHE A 60 4.68 -1.51 -11.25
CA PHE A 60 4.61 -0.05 -11.10
C PHE A 60 4.09 0.61 -12.37
N TYR A 61 4.49 0.14 -13.55
CA TYR A 61 3.99 0.69 -14.83
C TYR A 61 2.48 0.52 -15.01
N ASN A 62 1.89 -0.55 -14.45
CA ASN A 62 0.46 -0.84 -14.58
C ASN A 62 -0.42 -0.11 -13.54
N LEU A 63 0.17 0.70 -12.67
CA LEU A 63 -0.52 1.31 -11.54
C LEU A 63 -1.54 2.37 -12.01
N LYS A 64 -2.80 2.26 -11.56
CA LYS A 64 -3.87 3.22 -11.87
C LYS A 64 -4.43 3.94 -10.64
N LYS A 65 -4.21 3.38 -9.46
CA LYS A 65 -4.78 3.85 -8.19
C LYS A 65 -3.68 4.30 -7.22
N PRO A 66 -4.01 5.15 -6.23
CA PRO A 66 -3.05 5.67 -5.26
C PRO A 66 -2.34 4.58 -4.45
N LEU A 67 -1.01 4.69 -4.35
CA LEU A 67 -0.14 3.71 -3.68
C LEU A 67 0.67 4.31 -2.53
N LEU A 68 0.64 3.67 -1.36
CA LEU A 68 1.57 3.94 -0.26
C LEU A 68 2.62 2.84 -0.12
N LEU A 69 3.89 3.24 -0.04
CA LEU A 69 5.04 2.37 0.11
C LEU A 69 5.70 2.60 1.48
N SER A 70 5.61 1.62 2.37
CA SER A 70 6.37 1.59 3.63
C SER A 70 7.62 0.73 3.48
N CYS A 71 8.77 1.37 3.22
CA CYS A 71 10.02 0.68 2.96
C CYS A 71 10.95 0.67 4.17
N ALA A 72 11.68 -0.43 4.34
CA ALA A 72 12.85 -0.48 5.21
C ALA A 72 14.07 0.14 4.51
N GLU A 73 15.04 0.59 5.30
CA GLU A 73 16.35 1.02 4.79
C GLU A 73 17.16 -0.16 4.27
N ASP A 74 17.24 -1.24 5.05
CA ASP A 74 17.99 -2.46 4.73
C ASP A 74 17.02 -3.59 4.36
N ASP A 75 16.64 -3.65 3.10
CA ASP A 75 15.73 -4.67 2.56
C ASP A 75 16.38 -5.44 1.40
N PHE A 76 16.56 -6.74 1.59
CA PHE A 76 17.16 -7.62 0.58
C PHE A 76 16.20 -7.95 -0.57
N THR A 77 14.88 -7.91 -0.35
CA THR A 77 13.91 -8.14 -1.43
C THR A 77 13.67 -6.87 -2.24
N PHE A 78 13.73 -5.72 -1.59
CA PHE A 78 13.49 -4.40 -2.20
C PHE A 78 14.65 -3.44 -1.92
N SER A 79 15.77 -3.66 -2.60
CA SER A 79 17.00 -2.88 -2.45
C SER A 79 16.81 -1.39 -2.78
N LEU A 80 17.75 -0.56 -2.32
CA LEU A 80 17.76 0.89 -2.58
C LEU A 80 17.62 1.21 -4.09
N GLU A 81 18.31 0.47 -4.94
CA GLU A 81 18.26 0.65 -6.40
C GLU A 81 16.86 0.37 -6.93
N LYS A 82 16.23 -0.73 -6.51
CA LYS A 82 14.85 -1.06 -6.89
C LYS A 82 13.86 -0.02 -6.38
N ARG A 83 14.04 0.50 -5.16
CA ARG A 83 13.19 1.55 -4.60
C ARG A 83 13.27 2.84 -5.40
N ARG A 84 14.49 3.29 -5.73
CA ARG A 84 14.69 4.49 -6.57
C ARG A 84 14.08 4.30 -7.95
N ARG A 85 14.31 3.14 -8.55
CA ARG A 85 13.72 2.82 -9.85
C ARG A 85 12.19 2.82 -9.81
N ALA A 86 11.58 2.29 -8.75
CA ALA A 86 10.14 2.35 -8.57
C ALA A 86 9.64 3.79 -8.44
N GLU A 87 10.34 4.65 -7.69
CA GLU A 87 10.02 6.08 -7.58
C GLU A 87 10.11 6.80 -8.94
N ASP A 88 11.15 6.53 -9.73
CA ASP A 88 11.29 7.06 -11.09
C ASP A 88 10.11 6.68 -11.99
N ILE A 89 9.68 5.42 -11.93
CA ILE A 89 8.52 4.91 -12.70
C ILE A 89 7.23 5.60 -12.24
N LEU A 90 7.02 5.73 -10.92
CA LEU A 90 5.83 6.38 -10.36
C LEU A 90 5.73 7.85 -10.79
N LEU A 91 6.87 8.55 -10.86
CA LEU A 91 6.96 9.90 -11.41
C LEU A 91 6.66 9.94 -12.91
N GLU A 92 7.22 9.01 -13.69
CA GLU A 92 7.02 8.90 -15.14
C GLU A 92 5.54 8.75 -15.50
N ILE A 93 4.82 7.87 -14.81
CA ILE A 93 3.38 7.64 -15.03
C ILE A 93 2.48 8.67 -14.34
N LYS A 94 3.06 9.60 -13.57
CA LYS A 94 2.34 10.60 -12.76
C LYS A 94 1.33 9.98 -11.80
N ALA A 95 1.71 8.87 -11.16
CA ALA A 95 0.87 8.20 -10.18
C ALA A 95 0.74 9.04 -8.90
N ALA A 96 -0.38 8.87 -8.20
CA ALA A 96 -0.51 9.36 -6.83
C ALA A 96 0.20 8.37 -5.89
N TYR A 97 1.28 8.79 -5.23
CA TYR A 97 2.03 7.91 -4.35
C TYR A 97 2.55 8.60 -3.09
N HIS A 98 2.81 7.81 -2.06
CA HIS A 98 3.54 8.23 -0.86
C HIS A 98 4.59 7.18 -0.50
N ILE A 99 5.85 7.58 -0.40
CA ILE A 99 6.94 6.71 0.04
C ILE A 99 7.38 7.17 1.43
N GLN A 100 7.41 6.25 2.38
CA GLN A 100 8.07 6.43 3.67
C GLN A 100 9.17 5.39 3.84
N VAL A 101 10.33 5.84 4.29
CA VAL A 101 11.51 5.00 4.51
C VAL A 101 11.88 5.08 5.99
N PHE A 102 11.95 3.93 6.64
CA PHE A 102 12.35 3.83 8.05
C PHE A 102 13.82 3.42 8.13
N CYS A 103 14.63 4.23 8.82
CA CYS A 103 16.04 3.92 9.07
C CYS A 103 16.22 2.90 10.19
N GLY A 104 17.33 2.15 10.13
CA GLY A 104 17.69 1.16 11.16
C GLY A 104 16.77 -0.07 11.24
N VAL A 105 15.79 -0.19 10.35
CA VAL A 105 14.92 -1.36 10.26
C VAL A 105 15.21 -2.19 9.03
N LYS A 106 14.90 -3.47 9.13
CA LYS A 106 15.15 -4.48 8.10
C LYS A 106 13.86 -4.98 7.45
N HIS A 107 14.00 -5.83 6.46
CA HIS A 107 12.88 -6.60 5.92
C HIS A 107 12.04 -7.24 7.04
N GLY A 108 10.71 -7.10 6.95
CA GLY A 108 9.78 -7.61 7.97
C GLY A 108 9.52 -6.68 9.15
N PHE A 109 10.03 -5.45 9.18
CA PHE A 109 9.86 -4.54 10.33
C PHE A 109 8.41 -4.32 10.76
N ALA A 110 7.48 -4.24 9.80
CA ALA A 110 6.06 -3.97 10.09
C ALA A 110 5.34 -5.19 10.70
N THR A 111 5.86 -6.41 10.50
CA THR A 111 5.26 -7.63 11.05
C THR A 111 6.05 -8.15 12.25
N GLN A 112 7.35 -8.31 12.09
CA GLN A 112 8.28 -8.95 13.03
C GLN A 112 9.22 -7.97 13.75
N GLY A 113 8.95 -6.66 13.71
CA GLY A 113 9.75 -5.65 14.42
C GLY A 113 9.89 -5.98 15.91
N ASN A 114 11.14 -5.92 16.41
CA ASN A 114 11.45 -6.17 17.82
C ASN A 114 10.81 -5.07 18.70
N VAL A 115 9.81 -5.42 19.48
CA VAL A 115 9.08 -4.47 20.34
C VAL A 115 9.92 -3.94 21.52
N ASN A 116 11.04 -4.60 21.84
CA ASN A 116 11.97 -4.14 22.87
C ASN A 116 12.96 -3.10 22.35
N ASP A 117 13.10 -2.98 21.04
CA ASP A 117 13.84 -1.88 20.42
C ASP A 117 12.88 -0.72 20.18
N PRO A 118 13.05 0.44 20.85
CA PRO A 118 12.15 1.57 20.71
C PRO A 118 12.08 2.10 19.27
N VAL A 119 13.16 1.99 18.48
CA VAL A 119 13.18 2.47 17.09
C VAL A 119 12.36 1.54 16.20
N ALA A 120 12.59 0.22 16.31
CA ALA A 120 11.83 -0.77 15.54
C ALA A 120 10.33 -0.74 15.90
N LYS A 121 10.01 -0.59 17.20
CA LYS A 121 8.63 -0.42 17.66
C LYS A 121 7.98 0.83 17.05
N TRP A 122 8.64 1.97 17.16
CA TRP A 122 8.13 3.23 16.61
C TRP A 122 7.92 3.15 15.10
N ALA A 123 8.85 2.55 14.35
CA ALA A 123 8.72 2.37 12.90
C ALA A 123 7.52 1.49 12.54
N LYS A 124 7.29 0.40 13.27
CA LYS A 124 6.13 -0.49 13.06
C LYS A 124 4.80 0.23 13.32
N GLU A 125 4.70 0.94 14.44
CA GLU A 125 3.50 1.69 14.81
C GLU A 125 3.24 2.81 13.80
N ARG A 126 4.26 3.61 13.48
CA ARG A 126 4.15 4.70 12.52
C ARG A 126 3.79 4.21 11.12
N SER A 127 4.37 3.11 10.65
CA SER A 127 3.98 2.52 9.36
C SER A 127 2.50 2.17 9.35
N THR A 128 1.98 1.61 10.43
CA THR A 128 0.57 1.22 10.55
C THR A 128 -0.35 2.43 10.53
N GLU A 129 0.00 3.47 11.30
CA GLU A 129 -0.76 4.73 11.34
C GLU A 129 -0.84 5.41 9.98
N THR A 130 0.29 5.54 9.26
CA THR A 130 0.31 6.16 7.93
C THR A 130 -0.51 5.34 6.94
N VAL A 131 -0.43 4.00 6.99
CA VAL A 131 -1.26 3.12 6.15
C VAL A 131 -2.74 3.38 6.41
N MET A 132 -3.18 3.40 7.67
CA MET A 132 -4.57 3.66 8.01
C MET A 132 -5.03 5.04 7.52
N SER A 133 -4.22 6.08 7.76
CA SER A 133 -4.51 7.44 7.33
C SER A 133 -4.59 7.56 5.80
N TRP A 134 -3.77 6.81 5.06
CA TRP A 134 -3.80 6.80 3.60
C TRP A 134 -5.08 6.19 3.06
N LEU A 135 -5.48 5.02 3.59
CA LEU A 135 -6.70 4.34 3.13
C LEU A 135 -7.95 5.18 3.49
N ASP A 136 -7.97 5.83 4.64
CA ASP A 136 -9.07 6.71 5.07
C ASP A 136 -9.22 7.94 4.15
N LEU A 137 -8.10 8.59 3.81
CA LEU A 137 -8.08 9.74 2.88
C LEU A 137 -8.72 9.37 1.55
N PHE A 138 -8.27 8.29 0.91
CA PHE A 138 -8.76 7.93 -0.42
C PHE A 138 -10.15 7.29 -0.40
N SER A 139 -10.57 6.71 0.72
CA SER A 139 -11.97 6.31 0.91
C SER A 139 -12.87 7.55 0.90
N THR A 140 -12.48 8.60 1.62
CA THR A 140 -13.21 9.88 1.66
C THR A 140 -13.22 10.57 0.29
N VAL A 141 -12.09 10.61 -0.41
CA VAL A 141 -12.01 11.19 -1.76
C VAL A 141 -12.93 10.45 -2.72
N ALA A 142 -12.91 9.11 -2.70
CA ALA A 142 -13.78 8.30 -3.54
C ALA A 142 -15.27 8.49 -3.22
N GLU A 143 -15.63 8.75 -1.97
CA GLU A 143 -17.00 9.14 -1.58
C GLU A 143 -17.42 10.47 -2.19
N GLN A 144 -16.55 11.49 -2.11
CA GLN A 144 -16.82 12.81 -2.67
C GLN A 144 -17.01 12.76 -4.19
N GLU A 145 -16.17 12.00 -4.91
CA GLU A 145 -16.29 11.82 -6.35
C GLU A 145 -17.60 11.14 -6.78
N ARG A 146 -18.24 10.35 -5.92
CA ARG A 146 -19.55 9.72 -6.21
C ARG A 146 -20.73 10.68 -6.05
N HIS A 147 -20.57 11.74 -5.26
CA HIS A 147 -21.63 12.71 -4.96
C HIS A 147 -21.52 14.01 -5.78
N ALA A 148 -20.46 14.15 -6.57
CA ALA A 148 -20.23 15.26 -7.50
C ALA A 148 -20.83 14.97 -8.88
#